data_AF-A0A450WZ02-F1
#
_entry.id   AF-A0A450WZ02-F1
#
_cell.length_a   1.000
_cell.length_b   1.000
_cell.length_c   1.000
_cell.angle_alpha   90.00
_cell.angle_beta   90.00
_cell.angle_gamma   90.00
#
_symmetry.space_group_name_H-M   'P 1'
#
loop_
_entity.id
_entity.type
_entity.pdbx_description
1 polymer ?
#
loop_
_entity_poly.entity_id
_entity_poly.type
_entity_poly.pdbx_seq_one_letter_code
_entity_poly.pdbx_strand_id
1 'polypeptide(L)'
;MNPNFEIEWQLGCEIFQAIERHIPYVLCIGNHDQGYDPHPPKGVSAYSNRRDSKIDAYFPPSRFQRNPLYRYGGNFEGSSSNYFVFFTADGMDFMVITLEFMPRNEAIAWADKVIDAHRTRRCIVLTHGFLDTRANRNLHEGSYAIEGNTAQAIWDKFLKRHKNIFLVLCGHDHGEAKRSDKGEHGNLVHQVMANYQFFEKGGNGWMRVLHFHPEEDRIQFRTYSPVLNRYRHEPSSEFSLPYPMDDPR
;
A
#
# COMPACT_ATOMS: atom_id res chain seq x y z
N MET A 1 -27.41 -6.72 12.64
CA MET A 1 -26.22 -5.92 13.04
C MET A 1 -25.31 -5.84 11.83
N ASN A 2 -24.76 -4.66 11.54
CA ASN A 2 -24.07 -4.35 10.28
C ASN A 2 -22.64 -3.86 10.58
N PRO A 3 -21.58 -4.60 10.18
CA PRO A 3 -20.21 -4.11 10.42
C PRO A 3 -19.11 -4.54 9.41
N ASN A 4 -18.18 -3.75 8.85
CA ASN A 4 -18.02 -2.29 8.78
C ASN A 4 -18.39 -1.55 10.09
N PHE A 5 -17.84 -1.99 11.23
CA PHE A 5 -18.22 -1.47 12.55
C PHE A 5 -17.95 0.04 12.58
N GLU A 6 -18.99 0.86 12.75
CA GLU A 6 -18.92 2.33 12.72
C GLU A 6 -17.83 2.87 13.67
N ILE A 7 -17.67 2.22 14.83
CA ILE A 7 -16.70 2.56 15.86
C ILE A 7 -15.24 2.34 15.43
N GLU A 8 -14.94 1.35 14.60
CA GLU A 8 -13.57 1.11 14.11
C GLU A 8 -13.13 2.24 13.17
N TRP A 9 -14.03 2.61 12.25
CA TRP A 9 -13.83 3.75 11.34
C TRP A 9 -13.76 5.08 12.08
N GLN A 10 -14.60 5.29 13.10
CA GLN A 10 -14.55 6.48 13.94
C GLN A 10 -13.23 6.59 14.69
N LEU A 11 -12.82 5.56 15.43
CA LEU A 11 -11.57 5.56 16.20
C LEU A 11 -10.35 5.72 15.29
N GLY A 12 -10.32 5.02 14.15
CA GLY A 12 -9.28 5.20 13.13
C GLY A 12 -9.21 6.64 12.62
N CYS A 13 -10.36 7.25 12.30
CA CYS A 13 -10.43 8.64 11.86
C CYS A 13 -9.92 9.62 12.91
N GLU A 14 -10.33 9.48 14.18
CA GLU A 14 -9.90 10.30 15.31
C GLU A 14 -8.39 10.20 15.54
N ILE A 15 -7.81 9.00 15.50
CA ILE A 15 -6.36 8.78 15.62
C ILE A 15 -5.60 9.46 14.47
N PHE A 16 -6.08 9.32 13.22
CA PHE A 16 -5.42 9.98 12.08
C PHE A 16 -5.53 11.51 12.12
N GLN A 17 -6.63 12.07 12.64
CA GLN A 17 -6.75 13.53 12.83
C GLN A 17 -5.65 14.10 13.74
N ALA A 18 -5.19 13.33 14.74
CA ALA A 18 -4.12 13.75 15.65
C ALA A 18 -2.74 13.89 14.97
N ILE A 19 -2.50 13.21 13.84
CA ILE A 19 -1.22 13.25 13.12
C ILE A 19 -1.28 14.00 11.78
N GLU A 20 -2.46 14.25 11.24
CA GLU A 20 -2.69 14.71 9.86
C GLU A 20 -1.99 16.01 9.45
N ARG A 21 -1.73 16.91 10.42
CA ARG A 21 -1.00 18.17 10.21
C ARG A 21 0.49 18.11 10.60
N HIS A 22 0.96 16.96 11.04
CA HIS A 22 2.31 16.75 11.57
C HIS A 22 3.09 15.69 10.79
N ILE A 23 2.40 14.70 10.20
CA ILE A 23 2.99 13.59 9.45
C ILE A 23 2.17 13.39 8.16
N PRO A 24 2.81 13.41 6.97
CA PRO A 24 2.13 13.07 5.72
C PRO A 24 1.77 11.58 5.72
N TYR A 25 0.54 11.24 5.35
CA TYR A 25 0.10 9.85 5.25
C TYR A 25 -0.72 9.59 3.98
N VAL A 26 -0.63 8.34 3.50
CA VAL A 26 -1.44 7.78 2.42
C VAL A 26 -2.05 6.49 2.96
N LEU A 27 -3.36 6.31 2.79
CA LEU A 27 -4.08 5.11 3.24
C LEU A 27 -4.29 4.14 2.08
N CYS A 28 -4.10 2.86 2.36
CA CYS A 28 -4.48 1.77 1.46
C CYS A 28 -5.54 0.93 2.15
N ILE A 29 -6.72 0.83 1.54
CA ILE A 29 -7.80 -0.02 2.07
C ILE A 29 -7.47 -1.51 1.89
N GLY A 30 -7.81 -2.32 2.89
CA GLY A 30 -7.64 -3.75 2.90
C GLY A 30 -8.91 -4.54 2.64
N ASN A 31 -8.81 -5.87 2.75
CA ASN A 31 -9.94 -6.75 2.52
C ASN A 31 -11.06 -6.58 3.56
N HIS A 32 -10.73 -6.10 4.77
CA HIS A 32 -11.68 -5.81 5.85
C HIS A 32 -12.44 -4.47 5.67
N ASP A 33 -11.88 -3.55 4.88
CA ASP A 33 -12.42 -2.19 4.70
C ASP A 33 -13.49 -2.10 3.60
N GLN A 34 -13.68 -3.17 2.81
CA GLN A 34 -14.71 -3.27 1.77
C GLN A 34 -15.59 -4.51 2.00
N GLY A 35 -16.91 -4.31 2.04
CA GLY A 35 -17.97 -5.32 2.10
C GLY A 35 -17.91 -6.28 3.28
N TYR A 36 -19.00 -6.40 4.05
CA TYR A 36 -19.14 -7.46 5.05
C TYR A 36 -20.51 -8.12 5.06
N ASP A 37 -20.49 -9.44 5.26
CA ASP A 37 -21.65 -10.28 5.50
C ASP A 37 -21.35 -11.15 6.74
N PRO A 38 -22.17 -11.10 7.82
CA PRO A 38 -21.98 -11.98 8.98
C PRO A 38 -22.32 -13.45 8.70
N HIS A 39 -23.01 -13.75 7.60
CA HIS A 39 -23.45 -15.10 7.22
C HIS A 39 -23.14 -15.39 5.74
N PRO A 40 -21.87 -15.31 5.32
CA PRO A 40 -21.50 -15.54 3.93
C PRO A 40 -21.79 -17.01 3.53
N PRO A 41 -21.98 -17.30 2.23
CA PRO A 41 -22.07 -18.68 1.75
C PRO A 41 -20.89 -19.55 2.20
N LYS A 42 -21.10 -20.85 2.39
CA LYS A 42 -20.05 -21.75 2.90
C LYS A 42 -18.79 -21.68 2.02
N GLY A 43 -17.66 -21.31 2.65
CA GLY A 43 -16.36 -21.14 1.99
C GLY A 43 -16.08 -19.71 1.52
N VAL A 44 -17.09 -18.84 1.47
CA VAL A 44 -16.92 -17.41 1.13
C VAL A 44 -16.47 -16.62 2.35
N SER A 45 -15.57 -15.66 2.13
CA SER A 45 -15.10 -14.74 3.17
C SER A 45 -16.23 -13.84 3.66
N ALA A 46 -16.31 -13.62 4.98
CA ALA A 46 -17.21 -12.62 5.55
C ALA A 46 -16.89 -11.20 5.05
N TYR A 47 -15.60 -10.89 4.85
CA TYR A 47 -15.10 -9.61 4.35
C TYR A 47 -14.83 -9.67 2.84
N SER A 48 -14.88 -8.54 2.12
CA SER A 48 -14.71 -8.50 0.66
C SER A 48 -15.66 -9.44 -0.10
N ASN A 49 -16.92 -9.54 0.38
CA ASN A 49 -18.03 -10.10 -0.40
C ASN A 49 -18.68 -9.06 -1.33
N ARG A 50 -18.41 -7.77 -1.08
CA ARG A 50 -18.87 -6.59 -1.82
C ARG A 50 -17.76 -5.53 -1.80
N ARG A 51 -17.93 -4.45 -2.57
CA ARG A 51 -16.98 -3.32 -2.69
C ARG A 51 -17.41 -2.06 -1.93
N ASP A 52 -18.50 -2.10 -1.16
CA ASP A 52 -18.93 -0.96 -0.36
C ASP A 52 -17.98 -0.73 0.82
N SER A 53 -17.51 0.51 0.96
CA SER A 53 -16.57 0.92 2.00
C SER A 53 -17.05 2.21 2.67
N LYS A 54 -16.69 2.38 3.94
CA LYS A 54 -16.89 3.64 4.67
C LYS A 54 -15.75 4.65 4.46
N ILE A 55 -14.73 4.31 3.67
CA ILE A 55 -13.54 5.15 3.44
C ILE A 55 -13.89 6.59 3.08
N ASP A 56 -14.88 6.83 2.21
CA ASP A 56 -15.25 8.18 1.78
C ASP A 56 -16.06 8.98 2.81
N ALA A 57 -16.66 8.33 3.81
CA ALA A 57 -17.34 9.01 4.91
C ALA A 57 -16.34 9.54 5.96
N TYR A 58 -15.23 8.84 6.18
CA TYR A 58 -14.23 9.14 7.22
C TYR A 58 -12.95 9.78 6.68
N PHE A 59 -12.58 9.43 5.46
CA PHE A 59 -11.42 9.91 4.73
C PHE A 59 -11.81 10.34 3.30
N PRO A 60 -12.76 11.28 3.12
CA PRO A 60 -13.16 11.74 1.79
C PRO A 60 -11.97 12.33 1.02
N PRO A 61 -11.97 12.33 -0.32
CA PRO A 61 -10.90 12.95 -1.12
C PRO A 61 -10.58 14.40 -0.73
N SER A 62 -11.60 15.16 -0.30
CA SER A 62 -11.46 16.55 0.16
C SER A 62 -10.60 16.69 1.43
N ARG A 63 -10.42 15.61 2.20
CA ARG A 63 -9.50 15.55 3.36
C ARG A 63 -8.06 15.57 2.86
N PHE A 64 -7.70 14.61 2.00
CA PHE A 64 -6.38 14.51 1.39
C PHE A 64 -6.01 15.71 0.51
N GLN A 65 -6.98 16.31 -0.20
CA GLN A 65 -6.79 17.55 -0.97
C GLN A 65 -6.35 18.76 -0.13
N ARG A 66 -6.65 18.77 1.18
CA ARG A 66 -6.36 19.89 2.10
C ARG A 66 -5.12 19.64 2.96
N ASN A 67 -4.41 18.52 2.77
CA ASN A 67 -3.19 18.24 3.52
C ASN A 67 -2.03 19.14 3.00
N PRO A 68 -1.34 19.91 3.86
CA PRO A 68 -0.27 20.82 3.42
C PRO A 68 1.09 20.12 3.22
N LEU A 69 1.22 18.85 3.61
CA LEU A 69 2.51 18.12 3.66
C LEU A 69 2.82 17.37 2.36
N TYR A 70 1.88 17.34 1.41
CA TYR A 70 2.03 16.79 0.05
C TYR A 70 1.03 17.46 -0.90
N ARG A 71 1.20 17.26 -2.20
CA ARG A 71 0.23 17.70 -3.21
C ARG A 71 -0.67 16.53 -3.62
N TYR A 72 -1.96 16.62 -3.38
CA TYR A 72 -2.94 15.66 -3.90
C TYR A 72 -2.95 15.66 -5.43
N GLY A 73 -2.97 14.47 -6.05
CA GLY A 73 -2.93 14.32 -7.50
C GLY A 73 -4.28 14.01 -8.13
N GLY A 74 -5.08 13.16 -7.51
CA GLY A 74 -6.38 12.74 -8.03
C GLY A 74 -6.83 11.39 -7.46
N ASN A 75 -8.01 10.94 -7.87
CA ASN A 75 -8.59 9.64 -7.51
C ASN A 75 -9.27 8.97 -8.71
N PHE A 76 -9.63 7.71 -8.50
CA PHE A 76 -10.58 6.98 -9.34
C PHE A 76 -12.00 7.18 -8.79
N GLU A 77 -12.97 7.39 -9.69
CA GLU A 77 -14.43 7.39 -9.39
C GLU A 77 -14.89 8.34 -8.26
N GLY A 78 -14.12 9.36 -7.88
CA GLY A 78 -14.46 10.26 -6.78
C GLY A 78 -14.20 9.67 -5.39
N SER A 79 -13.48 8.55 -5.28
CA SER A 79 -13.30 7.78 -4.05
C SER A 79 -11.84 7.73 -3.57
N SER A 80 -11.65 7.79 -2.26
CA SER A 80 -10.38 7.51 -1.58
C SER A 80 -9.99 6.03 -1.57
N SER A 81 -10.79 5.14 -2.16
CA SER A 81 -10.43 3.73 -2.36
C SER A 81 -9.22 3.56 -3.30
N ASN A 82 -9.04 4.46 -4.28
CA ASN A 82 -7.89 4.50 -5.17
C ASN A 82 -7.51 5.96 -5.46
N TYR A 83 -6.33 6.40 -5.01
CA TYR A 83 -5.89 7.79 -5.19
C TYR A 83 -4.37 7.91 -5.28
N PHE A 84 -3.88 9.09 -5.62
CA PHE A 84 -2.45 9.37 -5.67
C PHE A 84 -2.09 10.76 -5.15
N VAL A 85 -0.87 10.87 -4.63
CA VAL A 85 -0.27 12.10 -4.11
C VAL A 85 1.15 12.26 -4.62
N PHE A 86 1.67 13.48 -4.51
CA PHE A 86 3.02 13.87 -4.91
C PHE A 86 3.74 14.54 -3.75
N PHE A 87 5.02 14.28 -3.62
CA PHE A 87 5.92 15.03 -2.75
C PHE A 87 7.30 15.12 -3.40
N THR A 88 8.12 16.03 -2.89
CA THR A 88 9.51 16.19 -3.30
C THR A 88 10.37 16.09 -2.04
N ALA A 89 11.42 15.29 -2.08
CA ALA A 89 12.35 15.12 -0.97
C ALA A 89 13.77 14.98 -1.54
N ASP A 90 14.72 15.72 -0.98
CA ASP A 90 16.12 15.74 -1.43
C ASP A 90 16.29 15.93 -2.95
N GLY A 91 15.63 16.95 -3.50
CA GLY A 91 15.61 17.23 -4.95
C GLY A 91 14.84 16.22 -5.82
N MET A 92 14.49 15.04 -5.30
CA MET A 92 13.79 13.99 -6.02
C MET A 92 12.28 14.17 -6.00
N ASP A 93 11.66 14.08 -7.17
CA ASP A 93 10.21 14.09 -7.35
C ASP A 93 9.61 12.69 -7.22
N PHE A 94 8.70 12.51 -6.24
CA PHE A 94 8.01 11.26 -5.98
C PHE A 94 6.52 11.32 -6.36
N MET A 95 5.93 10.15 -6.50
CA MET A 95 4.50 9.94 -6.38
C MET A 95 4.20 8.66 -5.59
N VAL A 96 3.07 8.67 -4.87
CA VAL A 96 2.52 7.47 -4.23
C VAL A 96 1.12 7.27 -4.81
N ILE A 97 0.86 6.09 -5.35
CA ILE A 97 -0.49 5.65 -5.77
C ILE A 97 -0.93 4.49 -4.90
N THR A 98 -2.18 4.51 -4.46
CA THR A 98 -2.79 3.42 -3.69
C THR A 98 -3.95 2.81 -4.48
N LEU A 99 -4.08 1.48 -4.40
CA LEU A 99 -5.11 0.70 -5.06
C LEU A 99 -5.95 -0.07 -4.04
N GLU A 100 -7.24 -0.20 -4.32
CA GLU A 100 -8.20 -1.01 -3.57
C GLU A 100 -7.76 -2.49 -3.49
N PHE A 101 -8.15 -3.21 -2.44
CA PHE A 101 -7.86 -4.65 -2.35
C PHE A 101 -8.56 -5.41 -3.49
N MET A 102 -7.79 -6.28 -4.17
CA MET A 102 -8.15 -6.92 -5.44
C MET A 102 -8.67 -5.88 -6.45
N PRO A 103 -7.84 -4.98 -6.99
CA PRO A 103 -8.29 -3.86 -7.80
C PRO A 103 -8.97 -4.31 -9.09
N ARG A 104 -10.06 -3.64 -9.45
CA ARG A 104 -10.78 -3.86 -10.71
C ARG A 104 -9.90 -3.58 -11.93
N ASN A 105 -10.28 -4.10 -13.11
CA ASN A 105 -9.54 -3.82 -14.35
C ASN A 105 -9.58 -2.33 -14.70
N GLU A 106 -10.68 -1.65 -14.38
CA GLU A 106 -10.91 -0.23 -14.57
C GLU A 106 -10.01 0.60 -13.64
N ALA A 107 -9.83 0.18 -12.39
CA ALA A 107 -8.89 0.80 -11.45
C ALA A 107 -7.42 0.63 -11.92
N ILE A 108 -7.06 -0.55 -12.43
CA ILE A 108 -5.74 -0.75 -13.08
C ILE A 108 -5.58 0.14 -14.32
N ALA A 109 -6.58 0.22 -15.20
CA ALA A 109 -6.53 1.03 -16.42
C ALA A 109 -6.53 2.55 -16.14
N TRP A 110 -7.07 2.98 -15.00
CA TRP A 110 -6.89 4.34 -14.47
C TRP A 110 -5.47 4.54 -13.97
N ALA A 111 -4.93 3.62 -13.16
CA ALA A 111 -3.59 3.69 -12.62
C ALA A 111 -2.51 3.74 -13.72
N ASP A 112 -2.62 2.88 -14.74
CA ASP A 112 -1.77 2.86 -15.94
C ASP A 112 -1.68 4.25 -16.60
N LYS A 113 -2.83 4.91 -16.84
CA LYS A 113 -2.89 6.28 -17.38
C LYS A 113 -2.27 7.33 -16.44
N VAL A 114 -2.44 7.20 -15.13
CA VAL A 114 -1.85 8.14 -14.15
C VAL A 114 -0.33 8.02 -14.14
N ILE A 115 0.22 6.81 -14.15
CA ILE A 115 1.68 6.60 -14.21
C ILE A 115 2.24 7.10 -15.54
N ASP A 116 1.55 6.84 -16.65
CA ASP A 116 1.94 7.28 -17.98
C ASP A 116 1.88 8.82 -18.17
N ALA A 117 1.04 9.52 -17.41
CA ALA A 117 1.03 10.99 -17.34
C ALA A 117 2.16 11.58 -16.47
N HIS A 118 2.83 10.76 -15.66
CA HIS A 118 3.77 11.18 -14.62
C HIS A 118 5.10 10.39 -14.65
N ARG A 119 5.55 9.97 -15.83
CA ARG A 119 6.73 9.10 -16.04
C ARG A 119 8.03 9.58 -15.41
N THR A 120 8.23 10.87 -15.21
CA THR A 120 9.43 11.45 -14.57
C THR A 120 9.43 11.35 -13.04
N ARG A 121 8.31 10.95 -12.43
CA ARG A 121 8.17 10.83 -10.97
C ARG A 121 8.47 9.42 -10.49
N ARG A 122 9.27 9.34 -9.43
CA ARG A 122 9.63 8.09 -8.74
C ARG A 122 8.38 7.52 -8.07
N CYS A 123 7.83 6.43 -8.60
CA CYS A 123 6.53 5.90 -8.16
C CYS A 123 6.66 4.77 -7.13
N ILE A 124 6.00 4.96 -5.98
CA ILE A 124 5.69 3.95 -4.97
C ILE A 124 4.23 3.51 -5.14
N VAL A 125 3.97 2.21 -5.17
CA VAL A 125 2.61 1.65 -5.23
C VAL A 125 2.26 1.04 -3.87
N LEU A 126 1.08 1.37 -3.35
CA LEU A 126 0.47 0.73 -2.19
C LEU A 126 -0.68 -0.18 -2.66
N THR A 127 -0.69 -1.41 -2.19
CA THR A 127 -1.83 -2.32 -2.33
C THR A 127 -1.81 -3.30 -1.15
N HIS A 128 -2.98 -3.61 -0.60
CA HIS A 128 -3.03 -4.34 0.67
C HIS A 128 -2.51 -5.77 0.55
N GLY A 129 -2.99 -6.55 -0.42
CA GLY A 129 -2.58 -7.94 -0.64
C GLY A 129 -1.72 -8.09 -1.88
N PHE A 130 -0.46 -8.53 -1.71
CA PHE A 130 0.44 -8.71 -2.85
C PHE A 130 1.49 -9.83 -2.73
N LEU A 131 2.10 -10.04 -1.57
CA LEU A 131 3.02 -11.16 -1.34
C LEU A 131 2.48 -12.11 -0.27
N ASP A 132 2.88 -13.39 -0.34
CA ASP A 132 2.86 -14.30 0.81
C ASP A 132 4.17 -14.17 1.63
N THR A 133 4.21 -14.79 2.80
CA THR A 133 5.37 -14.93 3.70
C THR A 133 6.56 -15.69 3.09
N ARG A 134 6.40 -16.33 1.92
CA ARG A 134 7.46 -16.95 1.12
C ARG A 134 7.90 -16.06 -0.07
N ALA A 135 7.42 -14.82 -0.10
CA ALA A 135 7.63 -13.85 -1.17
C ALA A 135 7.13 -14.30 -2.56
N ASN A 136 6.04 -15.05 -2.66
CA ASN A 136 5.32 -15.31 -3.91
C ASN A 136 4.17 -14.32 -4.07
N ARG A 137 3.83 -13.98 -5.32
CA ARG A 137 2.55 -13.33 -5.67
C ARG A 137 1.40 -14.34 -5.78
N ASN A 138 1.41 -15.32 -4.88
CA ASN A 138 0.40 -16.36 -4.73
C ASN A 138 -0.17 -16.24 -3.31
N LEU A 139 -0.80 -15.11 -3.03
CA LEU A 139 -1.74 -15.08 -1.93
C LEU A 139 -2.78 -16.15 -2.21
N HIS A 140 -3.07 -16.97 -1.21
CA HIS A 140 -4.29 -17.75 -1.23
C HIS A 140 -5.44 -16.77 -1.37
N GLU A 141 -6.01 -16.69 -2.57
CA GLU A 141 -7.31 -16.09 -2.80
C GLU A 141 -8.29 -16.90 -1.96
N GLY A 142 -8.46 -16.47 -0.70
CA GLY A 142 -9.64 -16.82 0.07
C GLY A 142 -10.84 -16.47 -0.79
N SER A 143 -11.94 -17.22 -0.66
CA SER A 143 -13.08 -17.09 -1.57
C SER A 143 -13.85 -15.79 -1.28
N TYR A 144 -13.24 -14.65 -1.61
CA TYR A 144 -13.83 -13.33 -1.68
C TYR A 144 -14.83 -13.36 -2.84
N ALA A 145 -16.03 -12.80 -2.63
CA ALA A 145 -17.04 -12.80 -3.68
C ALA A 145 -16.85 -11.62 -4.67
N ILE A 146 -15.95 -10.68 -4.38
CA ILE A 146 -15.57 -9.63 -5.33
C ILE A 146 -14.66 -10.17 -6.43
N GLU A 147 -14.99 -9.85 -7.68
CA GLU A 147 -14.09 -10.05 -8.82
C GLU A 147 -13.07 -8.91 -8.89
N GLY A 148 -11.79 -9.25 -9.07
CA GLY A 148 -10.71 -8.27 -9.13
C GLY A 148 -9.39 -8.91 -9.58
N ASN A 149 -8.31 -8.12 -9.58
CA ASN A 149 -7.00 -8.60 -9.99
C ASN A 149 -6.21 -9.23 -8.84
N THR A 150 -5.71 -10.44 -9.12
CA THR A 150 -4.76 -11.18 -8.29
C THR A 150 -3.42 -10.43 -8.19
N ALA A 151 -2.59 -10.73 -7.20
CA ALA A 151 -1.27 -10.13 -7.08
C ALA A 151 -0.39 -10.31 -8.34
N GLN A 152 -0.44 -11.50 -8.95
CA GLN A 152 0.27 -11.77 -10.20
C GLN A 152 -0.37 -11.01 -11.39
N ALA A 153 -1.69 -10.86 -11.44
CA ALA A 153 -2.35 -10.05 -12.46
C ALA A 153 -2.02 -8.55 -12.34
N ILE A 154 -1.91 -7.99 -11.13
CA ILE A 154 -1.43 -6.62 -10.88
C ILE A 154 0.02 -6.47 -11.37
N TRP A 155 0.88 -7.47 -11.11
CA TRP A 155 2.25 -7.47 -11.60
C TRP A 155 2.31 -7.43 -13.13
N ASP A 156 1.55 -8.31 -13.79
CA ASP A 156 1.60 -8.48 -15.25
C ASP A 156 0.89 -7.36 -16.03
N LYS A 157 -0.23 -6.84 -15.53
CA LYS A 157 -1.04 -5.82 -16.22
C LYS A 157 -0.61 -4.38 -15.93
N PHE A 158 0.19 -4.14 -14.88
CA PHE A 158 0.52 -2.80 -14.41
C PHE A 158 2.00 -2.69 -14.03
N LEU A 159 2.41 -3.27 -12.90
CA LEU A 159 3.67 -2.92 -12.23
C LEU A 159 4.91 -3.09 -13.11
N LYS A 160 5.00 -4.19 -13.85
CA LYS A 160 6.18 -4.47 -14.69
C LYS A 160 6.28 -3.58 -15.94
N ARG A 161 5.20 -2.88 -16.32
CA ARG A 161 5.09 -2.15 -17.59
C ARG A 161 5.59 -0.70 -17.53
N HIS A 162 5.82 -0.14 -16.33
CA HIS A 162 6.25 1.25 -16.17
C HIS A 162 7.67 1.37 -15.60
N LYS A 163 8.57 2.07 -16.31
CA LYS A 163 9.98 2.32 -15.93
C LYS A 163 10.15 3.01 -14.57
N ASN A 164 9.19 3.85 -14.18
CA ASN A 164 9.29 4.74 -13.02
C ASN A 164 8.70 4.17 -11.72
N ILE A 165 7.99 3.04 -11.79
CA ILE A 165 7.66 2.24 -10.60
C ILE A 165 8.94 1.54 -10.13
N PHE A 166 9.21 1.64 -8.83
CA PHE A 166 10.41 1.04 -8.21
C PHE A 166 10.13 0.29 -6.91
N LEU A 167 9.01 0.59 -6.25
CA LEU A 167 8.67 0.03 -4.95
C LEU A 167 7.18 -0.24 -4.84
N VAL A 168 6.85 -1.44 -4.35
CA VAL A 168 5.51 -1.86 -3.94
C VAL A 168 5.56 -2.17 -2.45
N LEU A 169 4.67 -1.54 -1.69
CA LEU A 169 4.48 -1.82 -0.26
C LEU A 169 3.12 -2.48 -0.03
N CYS A 170 3.10 -3.55 0.76
CA CYS A 170 1.92 -4.38 1.00
C CYS A 170 1.91 -5.00 2.41
N GLY A 171 0.80 -5.63 2.76
CA GLY A 171 0.60 -6.40 3.98
C GLY A 171 -0.20 -7.67 3.68
N HIS A 172 -1.39 -7.77 4.29
CA HIS A 172 -2.30 -8.92 4.20
C HIS A 172 -1.76 -10.20 4.85
N ASP A 173 -0.80 -10.91 4.25
CA ASP A 173 -0.24 -12.12 4.88
C ASP A 173 0.66 -11.77 6.09
N HIS A 174 0.72 -12.65 7.08
CA HIS A 174 1.19 -12.32 8.42
C HIS A 174 2.69 -12.52 8.61
N GLY A 175 3.45 -11.45 8.39
CA GLY A 175 4.87 -11.41 8.72
C GLY A 175 5.62 -10.42 7.84
N GLU A 176 6.77 -10.85 7.33
CA GLU A 176 7.66 -10.03 6.52
C GLU A 176 8.13 -10.83 5.32
N ALA A 177 8.03 -10.23 4.13
CA ALA A 177 8.54 -10.83 2.90
C ALA A 177 9.14 -9.74 2.01
N LYS A 178 10.11 -10.12 1.18
CA LYS A 178 10.66 -9.23 0.16
C LYS A 178 11.05 -10.01 -1.09
N ARG A 179 10.80 -9.42 -2.26
CA ARG A 179 11.38 -9.84 -3.54
C ARG A 179 11.72 -8.62 -4.39
N SER A 180 12.52 -8.83 -5.42
CA SER A 180 12.78 -7.83 -6.45
C SER A 180 12.75 -8.53 -7.80
N ASP A 181 11.97 -8.01 -8.73
CA ASP A 181 11.90 -8.51 -10.11
C ASP A 181 12.17 -7.35 -11.07
N LYS A 182 12.63 -7.67 -12.29
CA LYS A 182 12.78 -6.65 -13.34
C LYS A 182 11.46 -6.39 -14.05
N GLY A 183 11.16 -5.12 -14.27
CA GLY A 183 10.15 -4.68 -15.23
C GLY A 183 10.59 -4.87 -16.67
N GLU A 184 9.66 -4.65 -17.61
CA GLU A 184 9.87 -4.76 -19.06
C GLU A 184 10.91 -3.76 -19.58
N HIS A 185 11.12 -2.64 -18.88
CA HIS A 185 12.14 -1.62 -19.18
C HIS A 185 13.48 -1.89 -18.47
N GLY A 186 13.65 -3.05 -17.84
CA GLY A 186 14.84 -3.43 -17.08
C GLY A 186 14.97 -2.76 -15.70
N ASN A 187 14.07 -1.84 -15.34
CA ASN A 187 13.98 -1.25 -14.00
C ASN A 187 13.72 -2.34 -12.94
N LEU A 188 14.33 -2.19 -11.77
CA LEU A 188 14.10 -3.11 -10.65
C LEU A 188 12.88 -2.64 -9.85
N VAL A 189 11.92 -3.53 -9.63
CA VAL A 189 10.73 -3.25 -8.81
C VAL A 189 10.82 -4.08 -7.53
N HIS A 190 11.16 -3.41 -6.44
CA HIS A 190 11.15 -3.97 -5.11
C HIS A 190 9.73 -4.16 -4.61
N GLN A 191 9.45 -5.31 -4.00
CA GLN A 191 8.14 -5.67 -3.48
C GLN A 191 8.36 -6.10 -2.04
N VAL A 192 7.84 -5.33 -1.08
CA VAL A 192 8.11 -5.50 0.35
C VAL A 192 6.79 -5.58 1.11
N MET A 193 6.67 -6.64 1.90
CA MET A 193 5.54 -6.92 2.77
C MET A 193 5.93 -6.72 4.23
N ALA A 194 5.07 -6.05 4.98
CA ALA A 194 5.17 -5.94 6.43
C ALA A 194 3.77 -5.96 7.05
N ASN A 195 3.44 -7.04 7.76
CA ASN A 195 2.23 -7.14 8.56
C ASN A 195 2.54 -7.79 9.90
N TYR A 196 2.31 -7.04 10.98
CA TYR A 196 2.64 -7.44 12.34
C TYR A 196 1.40 -7.74 13.19
N GLN A 197 0.18 -7.64 12.65
CA GLN A 197 -1.08 -7.60 13.42
C GLN A 197 -1.28 -8.74 14.43
N PHE A 198 -0.76 -9.94 14.14
CA PHE A 198 -0.88 -11.13 14.99
C PHE A 198 0.40 -11.49 15.76
N PHE A 199 1.41 -10.61 15.79
CA PHE A 199 2.45 -10.72 16.82
C PHE A 199 1.86 -10.32 18.18
N GLU A 200 2.58 -10.64 19.26
CA GLU A 200 2.17 -10.34 20.64
C GLU A 200 1.54 -8.95 20.83
N LYS A 201 0.47 -8.89 21.63
CA LYS A 201 -0.26 -7.65 21.98
C LYS A 201 -0.73 -6.84 20.75
N GLY A 202 -1.28 -7.51 19.73
CA GLY A 202 -1.78 -6.84 18.52
C GLY A 202 -0.67 -6.24 17.67
N GLY A 203 0.50 -6.88 17.65
CA GLY A 203 1.65 -6.45 16.86
C GLY A 203 2.69 -5.62 17.59
N ASN A 204 2.58 -5.39 18.90
CA ASN A 204 3.57 -4.67 19.71
C ASN A 204 4.02 -3.32 19.10
N GLY A 205 3.16 -2.67 18.30
CA GLY A 205 3.49 -1.44 17.58
C GLY A 205 4.67 -1.54 16.60
N TRP A 206 5.00 -2.72 16.07
CA TRP A 206 6.05 -2.84 15.05
C TRP A 206 5.70 -2.04 13.78
N MET A 207 6.67 -1.27 13.28
CA MET A 207 6.57 -0.43 12.09
C MET A 207 7.78 -0.65 11.19
N ARG A 208 7.56 -0.62 9.88
CA ARG A 208 8.64 -0.64 8.89
C ARG A 208 9.08 0.79 8.57
N VAL A 209 10.35 1.09 8.81
CA VAL A 209 11.00 2.36 8.49
C VAL A 209 11.86 2.18 7.24
N LEU A 210 11.72 3.11 6.29
CA LEU A 210 12.54 3.19 5.08
C LEU A 210 13.42 4.44 5.17
N HIS A 211 14.74 4.26 5.05
CA HIS A 211 15.71 5.35 4.94
C HIS A 211 16.28 5.32 3.52
N PHE A 212 16.12 6.41 2.78
CA PHE A 212 16.67 6.57 1.44
C PHE A 212 18.07 7.18 1.57
N HIS A 213 19.10 6.52 1.04
CA HIS A 213 20.48 6.98 1.02
C HIS A 213 20.89 7.31 -0.42
N PRO A 214 20.74 8.56 -0.90
CA PRO A 214 21.01 8.92 -2.30
C PRO A 214 22.47 8.70 -2.68
N GLU A 215 23.41 9.17 -1.85
CA GLU A 215 24.87 9.00 -2.01
C GLU A 215 25.34 7.52 -2.11
N GLU A 216 24.48 6.58 -1.74
CA GLU A 216 24.76 5.13 -1.73
C GLU A 216 23.84 4.34 -2.69
N ASP A 217 23.00 5.02 -3.48
CA ASP A 217 21.99 4.42 -4.37
C ASP A 217 21.21 3.26 -3.71
N ARG A 218 20.78 3.43 -2.45
CA ARG A 218 20.08 2.37 -1.70
C ARG A 218 18.98 2.84 -0.76
N ILE A 219 17.99 1.98 -0.57
CA ILE A 219 16.94 2.12 0.44
C ILE A 219 17.23 1.12 1.56
N GLN A 220 17.47 1.61 2.77
CA GLN A 220 17.55 0.79 3.98
C GLN A 220 16.15 0.56 4.54
N PHE A 221 15.85 -0.69 4.88
CA PHE A 221 14.62 -1.11 5.53
C PHE A 221 14.96 -1.58 6.94
N ARG A 222 14.33 -1.00 7.96
CA ARG A 222 14.48 -1.41 9.36
C ARG A 222 13.12 -1.58 10.01
N THR A 223 12.96 -2.54 10.91
CA THR A 223 11.71 -2.72 11.65
C THR A 223 11.91 -2.28 13.10
N TYR A 224 11.13 -1.29 13.53
CA TYR A 224 11.23 -0.65 14.83
C TYR A 224 9.89 -0.70 15.56
N SER A 225 9.90 -0.81 16.88
CA SER A 225 8.70 -0.63 17.71
C SER A 225 8.95 0.49 18.71
N PRO A 226 8.13 1.56 18.72
CA PRO A 226 8.16 2.57 19.77
C PRO A 226 7.60 2.04 21.11
N VAL A 227 6.74 1.02 21.08
CA VAL A 227 6.16 0.39 22.29
C VAL A 227 7.21 -0.43 23.04
N LEU A 228 8.11 -1.10 22.32
CA LEU A 228 9.21 -1.90 22.87
C LEU A 228 10.56 -1.16 22.88
N ASN A 229 10.60 0.06 22.31
CA ASN A 229 11.79 0.88 22.07
C ASN A 229 13.02 0.08 21.55
N ARG A 230 12.81 -0.73 20.51
CA ARG A 230 13.88 -1.57 19.93
C ARG A 230 13.65 -1.87 18.45
N TYR A 231 14.72 -2.27 17.78
CA TYR A 231 14.68 -2.80 16.42
C TYR A 231 14.53 -4.33 16.40
N ARG A 232 14.09 -4.88 15.27
CA ARG A 232 14.26 -6.30 14.91
C ARG A 232 15.43 -6.41 13.94
N HIS A 233 16.29 -7.41 14.16
CA HIS A 233 17.53 -7.63 13.41
C HIS A 233 17.49 -8.88 12.51
N GLU A 234 16.30 -9.46 12.28
CA GLU A 234 16.11 -10.56 11.34
C GLU A 234 16.43 -10.13 9.90
N PRO A 235 16.90 -11.03 9.01
CA PRO A 235 17.14 -10.71 7.59
C PRO A 235 15.88 -10.24 6.81
N SER A 236 14.69 -10.48 7.35
CA SER A 236 13.41 -9.94 6.86
C SER A 236 13.08 -8.56 7.45
N SER A 237 13.64 -8.23 8.63
CA SER A 237 13.37 -7.01 9.38
C SER A 237 14.38 -5.88 9.11
N GLU A 238 15.64 -6.22 8.84
CA GLU A 238 16.74 -5.28 8.57
C GLU A 238 17.52 -5.68 7.32
N PHE A 239 17.49 -4.84 6.28
CA PHE A 239 18.18 -5.05 5.00
C PHE A 239 18.33 -3.74 4.21
N SER A 240 19.06 -3.76 3.09
CA SER A 240 19.04 -2.68 2.09
C SER A 240 18.72 -3.23 0.70
N LEU A 241 18.11 -2.41 -0.16
CA LEU A 241 17.84 -2.71 -1.56
C LEU A 241 18.42 -1.61 -2.47
N PRO A 242 19.04 -1.96 -3.61
CA PRO A 242 19.70 -1.00 -4.50
C PRO A 242 18.67 -0.25 -5.35
N TYR A 243 18.73 1.07 -5.33
CA TYR A 243 17.81 1.97 -6.02
C TYR A 243 18.55 3.23 -6.50
N PRO A 244 18.81 3.37 -7.82
CA PRO A 244 19.43 4.57 -8.38
C PRO A 244 18.62 5.84 -8.12
N MET A 245 19.22 6.75 -7.36
CA MET A 245 18.68 8.04 -6.95
C MET A 245 19.32 9.19 -7.72
N ASP A 246 20.59 9.07 -8.08
CA ASP A 246 21.34 10.08 -8.86
C ASP A 246 20.92 10.15 -10.35
N ASP A 247 20.17 9.16 -10.86
CA ASP A 247 19.68 9.14 -12.25
C ASP A 247 18.42 10.03 -12.43
N PRO A 248 18.47 11.11 -13.23
CA PRO A 248 17.30 11.89 -13.63
C PRO A 248 16.50 11.14 -14.72
N ARG A 249 15.72 10.15 -14.28
CA ARG A 249 14.99 9.15 -15.09
C ARG A 249 13.92 9.65 -16.07
#